data_AF-A0A0F2NZB2-F1
#
_entry.id   AF-A0A0F2NZB2-F1
#
_cell.length_a   1.000
_cell.length_b   1.000
_cell.length_c   1.000
_cell.angle_alpha   90.00
_cell.angle_beta   90.00
_cell.angle_gamma   90.00
#
_symmetry.space_group_name_H-M   'P 1'
#
loop_
_entity.id
_entity.type
_entity.pdbx_description
1 polymer ?
#
loop_
_entity_poly.entity_id
_entity_poly.type
_entity_poly.pdbx_seq_one_letter_code
_entity_poly.pdbx_strand_id
1 'polypeptide(L)'
;MVYFKSRTKRMKKIIFILIIPLLTACQTKTEKDTNNGTAENIEKTETLSKIHEMNEEFTAYLKLFKKTDFPINIKGCLENEKGLNILDGKKFKQFNEDYSFSYKQIPTNGNYIATITLGVADCYLPVLTTYRLNGQIIDRKTIAIGYCGSDCGYSCEEFMSISKNFKIYTSDTISSYDCDSLGLEIPETYEYYVIYKEGKLLKDGKIQLTDEIKKPLKGRKNEP
;
A
#
# COMPACT_ATOMS: atom_id res chain seq x y z
N MET A 1 24.22 -23.59 -24.58
CA MET A 1 22.92 -24.20 -24.90
C MET A 1 22.68 -25.35 -23.92
N VAL A 2 21.95 -25.10 -22.83
CA VAL A 2 21.76 -26.05 -21.71
C VAL A 2 20.28 -26.40 -21.64
N TYR A 3 19.96 -27.68 -21.86
CA TYR A 3 18.60 -28.21 -21.83
C TYR A 3 18.09 -28.35 -20.39
N PHE A 4 17.05 -27.60 -20.02
CA PHE A 4 16.32 -27.82 -18.77
C PHE A 4 15.15 -28.78 -19.00
N LYS A 5 15.23 -29.96 -18.38
CA LYS A 5 14.22 -31.03 -18.43
C LYS A 5 13.19 -30.82 -17.31
N SER A 6 12.01 -30.31 -17.67
CA SER A 6 10.86 -30.15 -16.77
C SER A 6 10.34 -31.51 -16.29
N ARG A 7 10.26 -31.72 -14.97
CA ARG A 7 9.57 -32.85 -14.34
C ARG A 7 8.29 -32.36 -13.67
N THR A 8 7.16 -32.60 -14.32
CA THR A 8 5.81 -32.46 -13.75
C THR A 8 5.58 -33.51 -12.66
N LYS A 9 5.45 -33.08 -11.40
CA LYS A 9 4.99 -33.90 -10.28
C LYS A 9 3.45 -33.94 -10.27
N ARG A 10 2.87 -35.14 -10.41
CA ARG A 10 1.45 -35.42 -10.17
C ARG A 10 1.12 -35.22 -8.68
N MET A 11 0.22 -34.31 -8.36
CA MET A 11 -0.37 -34.18 -7.02
C MET A 11 -1.35 -35.33 -6.78
N LYS A 12 -1.10 -36.15 -5.76
CA LYS A 12 -2.07 -37.11 -5.22
C LYS A 12 -3.06 -36.34 -4.33
N LYS A 13 -4.34 -36.37 -4.70
CA LYS A 13 -5.44 -35.87 -3.86
C LYS A 13 -5.58 -36.79 -2.65
N ILE A 14 -5.30 -36.28 -1.46
CA ILE A 14 -5.62 -36.96 -0.20
C ILE A 14 -6.94 -36.35 0.30
N ILE A 15 -8.00 -37.15 0.24
CA ILE A 15 -9.32 -36.85 0.79
C ILE A 15 -9.30 -37.31 2.26
N PHE A 16 -9.31 -36.38 3.21
CA PHE A 16 -9.56 -36.68 4.61
C PHE A 16 -11.05 -36.44 4.89
N ILE A 17 -11.81 -37.52 4.96
CA ILE A 17 -13.16 -37.55 5.52
C ILE A 17 -12.97 -37.80 7.02
N LEU A 18 -13.34 -36.82 7.84
CA LEU A 18 -13.44 -36.98 9.29
C LEU A 18 -14.89 -36.74 9.69
N ILE A 19 -15.50 -37.82 10.15
CA ILE A 19 -16.92 -38.00 10.43
C ILE A 19 -17.02 -38.34 11.94
N ILE A 20 -17.91 -37.60 12.63
CA ILE A 20 -18.67 -37.96 13.86
C ILE A 20 -17.90 -37.86 15.20
N PRO A 21 -18.54 -37.55 16.37
CA PRO A 21 -19.98 -37.42 16.68
C PRO A 21 -20.45 -36.11 17.34
N LEU A 22 -21.76 -35.85 17.16
CA LEU A 22 -22.60 -35.19 18.16
C LEU A 22 -22.74 -36.10 19.40
N LEU A 23 -22.44 -35.57 20.58
CA LEU A 23 -23.06 -36.02 21.84
C LEU A 23 -23.45 -34.80 22.67
N THR A 24 -24.76 -34.59 22.71
CA THR A 24 -25.62 -34.13 23.82
C THR A 24 -24.93 -33.89 25.17
N ALA A 25 -25.17 -32.72 25.78
CA ALA A 25 -25.98 -32.61 27.00
C ALA A 25 -26.07 -31.16 27.50
N CYS A 26 -27.30 -30.65 27.58
CA CYS A 26 -27.68 -29.57 28.49
C CYS A 26 -27.47 -30.04 29.94
N GLN A 27 -26.74 -29.27 30.74
CA GLN A 27 -26.95 -29.22 32.19
C GLN A 27 -26.95 -27.75 32.62
N THR A 28 -28.16 -27.25 32.85
CA THR A 28 -28.42 -26.07 33.68
C THR A 28 -28.12 -26.44 35.13
N LYS A 29 -27.03 -25.89 35.68
CA LYS A 29 -26.84 -25.77 37.12
C LYS A 29 -27.00 -24.31 37.50
N THR A 30 -28.08 -24.03 38.21
CA THR A 30 -28.23 -22.82 39.02
C THR A 30 -27.47 -23.07 40.31
N GLU A 31 -26.38 -22.34 40.55
CA GLU A 31 -25.73 -22.29 41.85
C GLU A 31 -25.47 -20.83 42.21
N LYS A 32 -25.92 -20.48 43.42
CA LYS A 32 -25.91 -19.15 44.02
C LYS A 32 -24.50 -18.84 44.53
N ASP A 33 -24.07 -17.62 44.22
CA ASP A 33 -23.13 -16.75 44.96
C ASP A 33 -21.99 -17.40 45.74
N THR A 34 -20.76 -17.24 45.25
CA THR A 34 -19.62 -16.80 46.08
C THR A 34 -18.56 -16.12 45.20
N ASN A 35 -18.29 -14.85 45.51
CA ASN A 35 -17.13 -14.02 45.16
C ASN A 35 -16.01 -14.70 44.34
N ASN A 36 -15.83 -14.27 43.09
CA ASN A 36 -14.57 -14.36 42.35
C ASN A 36 -14.52 -13.29 41.24
N GLY A 37 -14.53 -12.01 41.63
CA GLY A 37 -14.10 -10.95 40.74
C GLY A 37 -12.58 -10.82 40.83
N THR A 38 -11.81 -11.25 39.82
CA THR A 38 -10.43 -10.76 39.58
C THR A 38 -9.71 -11.28 38.31
N ALA A 39 -10.35 -11.98 37.37
CA ALA A 39 -9.69 -12.33 36.09
C ALA A 39 -10.42 -11.74 34.87
N GLU A 40 -11.74 -11.94 34.76
CA GLU A 40 -12.52 -11.50 33.60
C GLU A 40 -12.68 -9.96 33.49
N ASN A 41 -12.60 -9.24 34.62
CA ASN A 41 -12.63 -7.78 34.65
C ASN A 41 -11.26 -7.15 34.37
N ILE A 42 -10.16 -7.86 34.59
CA ILE A 42 -8.81 -7.32 34.32
C ILE A 42 -8.55 -7.34 32.80
N GLU A 43 -8.86 -8.45 32.12
CA GLU A 43 -8.68 -8.58 30.67
C GLU A 43 -9.58 -7.60 29.88
N LYS A 44 -10.82 -7.40 30.34
CA LYS A 44 -11.75 -6.45 29.71
C LYS A 44 -11.34 -4.99 29.93
N THR A 45 -10.76 -4.66 31.09
CA THR A 45 -10.27 -3.32 31.41
C THR A 45 -8.97 -2.99 30.68
N GLU A 46 -8.04 -3.96 30.57
CA GLU A 46 -6.83 -3.83 29.76
C GLU A 46 -7.13 -3.73 28.26
N THR A 47 -8.12 -4.47 27.78
CA THR A 47 -8.56 -4.37 26.37
C THR A 47 -9.18 -3.00 26.10
N LEU A 48 -9.98 -2.47 27.03
CA LEU A 48 -10.60 -1.16 26.88
C LEU A 48 -9.58 -0.01 26.98
N SER A 49 -8.63 -0.10 27.90
CA SER A 49 -7.56 0.91 28.05
C SER A 49 -6.66 0.91 26.81
N LYS A 50 -6.30 -0.25 26.28
CA LYS A 50 -5.50 -0.39 25.06
C LYS A 50 -6.23 0.12 23.82
N ILE A 51 -7.55 -0.10 23.73
CA ILE A 51 -8.38 0.48 22.65
C ILE A 51 -8.45 2.01 22.78
N HIS A 52 -8.58 2.52 24.00
CA HIS A 52 -8.63 3.96 24.27
C HIS A 52 -7.30 4.65 23.95
N GLU A 53 -6.19 4.10 24.42
CA GLU A 53 -4.82 4.59 24.15
C GLU A 53 -4.51 4.56 22.65
N MET A 54 -4.84 3.47 21.95
CA MET A 54 -4.67 3.37 20.49
C MET A 54 -5.45 4.46 19.73
N ASN A 55 -6.61 4.89 20.25
CA ASN A 55 -7.39 5.96 19.64
C ASN A 55 -6.72 7.34 19.77
N GLU A 56 -6.11 7.64 20.92
CA GLU A 56 -5.38 8.90 21.14
C GLU A 56 -4.11 8.97 20.28
N GLU A 57 -3.32 7.89 20.25
CA GLU A 57 -2.11 7.81 19.44
C GLU A 57 -2.42 7.88 17.94
N PHE A 58 -3.48 7.18 17.49
CA PHE A 58 -3.90 7.24 16.10
C PHE A 58 -4.41 8.64 15.73
N THR A 59 -5.15 9.30 16.63
CA THR A 59 -5.57 10.69 16.44
C THR A 59 -4.36 11.62 16.33
N ALA A 60 -3.33 11.44 17.17
CA ALA A 60 -2.09 12.19 17.09
C ALA A 60 -1.33 11.95 15.78
N TYR A 61 -1.30 10.70 15.31
CA TYR A 61 -0.75 10.33 14.00
C TYR A 61 -1.48 11.04 12.86
N LEU A 62 -2.82 11.02 12.85
CA LEU A 62 -3.61 11.65 11.78
C LEU A 62 -3.47 13.17 11.73
N LYS A 63 -3.18 13.84 12.85
CA LYS A 63 -2.92 15.29 12.89
C LYS A 63 -1.69 15.71 12.07
N LEU A 64 -0.80 14.78 11.75
CA LEU A 64 0.37 15.04 10.92
C LEU A 64 0.02 15.17 9.42
N PHE A 65 -1.16 14.71 9.01
CA PHE A 65 -1.58 14.71 7.62
C PHE A 65 -2.44 15.93 7.30
N LYS A 66 -2.12 16.60 6.19
CA LYS A 66 -3.01 17.60 5.61
C LYS A 66 -4.14 16.89 4.89
N LYS A 67 -5.39 17.25 5.20
CA LYS A 67 -6.56 16.81 4.43
C LYS A 67 -6.50 17.39 3.02
N THR A 68 -7.06 16.68 2.05
CA THR A 68 -7.10 17.11 0.65
C THR A 68 -8.43 16.74 0.00
N ASP A 69 -8.74 17.42 -1.09
CA ASP A 69 -9.87 17.07 -1.95
C ASP A 69 -9.40 16.30 -3.18
N PHE A 70 -10.36 15.70 -3.87
CA PHE A 70 -10.13 15.01 -5.15
C PHE A 70 -10.26 15.97 -6.36
N PRO A 71 -9.56 15.67 -7.48
CA PRO A 71 -8.62 14.57 -7.65
C PRO A 71 -7.29 14.85 -6.96
N ILE A 72 -6.61 13.78 -6.55
CA ILE A 72 -5.26 13.86 -6.02
C ILE A 72 -4.35 13.52 -7.17
N ASN A 73 -3.43 14.42 -7.48
CA ASN A 73 -2.39 14.20 -8.47
C ASN A 73 -1.04 14.37 -7.78
N ILE A 74 -0.13 13.44 -8.03
CA ILE A 74 1.19 13.44 -7.44
C ILE A 74 2.17 13.21 -8.58
N LYS A 75 3.19 14.06 -8.68
CA LYS A 75 4.30 13.86 -9.60
C LYS A 75 5.43 13.21 -8.82
N GLY A 76 5.69 11.94 -9.09
CA GLY A 76 6.74 11.20 -8.39
C GLY A 76 8.11 11.83 -8.66
N CYS A 77 9.02 11.65 -7.71
CA CYS A 77 10.35 12.28 -7.65
C CYS A 77 10.43 13.83 -7.72
N LEU A 78 9.32 14.56 -7.93
CA LEU A 78 9.27 16.03 -7.98
C LEU A 78 8.72 16.67 -6.70
N GLU A 79 8.03 15.90 -5.87
CA GLU A 79 7.62 16.34 -4.54
C GLU A 79 8.86 16.50 -3.65
N ASN A 80 9.02 17.64 -2.98
CA ASN A 80 10.04 17.81 -1.96
C ASN A 80 9.43 17.63 -0.56
N GLU A 81 10.26 17.20 0.39
CA GLU A 81 9.85 16.99 1.78
C GLU A 81 9.52 18.28 2.54
N LYS A 82 9.70 19.44 1.89
CA LYS A 82 9.58 20.74 2.54
C LYS A 82 8.16 20.95 3.06
N GLY A 83 8.04 21.03 4.38
CA GLY A 83 6.76 21.25 5.06
C GLY A 83 5.89 19.99 5.21
N LEU A 84 6.47 18.80 5.00
CA LEU A 84 5.90 17.53 5.41
C LEU A 84 6.45 17.13 6.79
N ASN A 85 5.65 16.45 7.60
CA ASN A 85 6.13 15.93 8.87
C ASN A 85 6.79 14.58 8.65
N ILE A 86 7.97 14.39 9.22
CA ILE A 86 8.63 13.09 9.33
C ILE A 86 7.78 12.19 10.23
N LEU A 87 7.47 10.99 9.74
CA LEU A 87 6.84 9.95 10.54
C LEU A 87 7.93 9.14 11.24
N ASP A 88 8.15 9.44 12.52
CA ASP A 88 9.07 8.66 13.35
C ASP A 88 8.59 7.21 13.45
N GLY A 89 9.30 6.31 12.77
CA GLY A 89 9.01 4.87 12.74
C GLY A 89 9.11 4.19 14.10
N LYS A 90 9.68 4.83 15.13
CA LYS A 90 9.60 4.33 16.51
C LYS A 90 8.27 4.71 17.17
N LYS A 91 7.85 5.97 17.03
CA LYS A 91 6.62 6.49 17.65
C LYS A 91 5.35 5.98 16.98
N PHE A 92 5.35 5.86 15.66
CA PHE A 92 4.16 5.49 14.88
C PHE A 92 4.28 4.13 14.20
N LYS A 93 5.12 3.24 14.72
CA LYS A 93 5.45 1.95 14.11
C LYS A 93 4.22 1.13 13.73
N GLN A 94 3.19 1.15 14.59
CA GLN A 94 1.95 0.42 14.37
C GLN A 94 1.09 0.94 13.20
N PHE A 95 1.31 2.19 12.77
CA PHE A 95 0.56 2.83 11.68
C PHE A 95 1.40 3.01 10.41
N ASN A 96 2.74 3.02 10.56
CA ASN A 96 3.72 3.29 9.53
C ASN A 96 5.03 2.56 9.88
N GLU A 97 5.39 1.55 9.09
CA GLU A 97 6.51 0.65 9.40
C GLU A 97 7.87 1.25 9.00
N ASP A 98 7.88 2.07 7.96
CA ASP A 98 9.12 2.58 7.33
C ASP A 98 9.33 4.06 7.57
N TYR A 99 10.58 4.52 7.42
CA TYR A 99 10.87 5.94 7.40
C TYR A 99 10.15 6.61 6.22
N SER A 100 9.23 7.52 6.53
CA SER A 100 8.39 8.16 5.52
C SER A 100 7.94 9.55 5.97
N PHE A 101 7.42 10.32 5.02
CA PHE A 101 6.82 11.63 5.27
C PHE A 101 5.29 11.54 5.20
N SER A 102 4.62 12.27 6.09
CA SER A 102 3.16 12.47 6.02
C SER A 102 2.81 13.36 4.84
N TYR A 103 2.06 12.83 3.86
CA TYR A 103 1.69 13.58 2.67
C TYR A 103 0.27 14.12 2.77
N LYS A 104 -0.73 13.24 2.68
CA LYS A 104 -2.15 13.64 2.64
C LYS A 104 -3.05 12.65 3.37
N GLN A 105 -4.12 13.14 3.98
CA GLN A 105 -5.28 12.34 4.35
C GLN A 105 -6.35 12.51 3.27
N ILE A 106 -6.83 11.40 2.70
CA ILE A 106 -7.78 11.43 1.59
C ILE A 106 -9.22 11.26 2.11
N PRO A 107 -10.21 11.91 1.47
CA PRO A 107 -11.59 11.83 1.93
C PRO A 107 -12.18 10.46 1.60
N THR A 108 -12.86 9.84 2.56
CA THR A 108 -13.47 8.50 2.45
C THR A 108 -14.97 8.56 2.71
N ASN A 109 -15.63 7.40 2.72
CA ASN A 109 -17.06 7.26 3.05
C ASN A 109 -17.35 7.27 4.57
N GLY A 110 -16.35 7.45 5.43
CA GLY A 110 -16.49 7.41 6.89
C GLY A 110 -16.38 6.03 7.52
N ASN A 111 -16.36 4.94 6.73
CA ASN A 111 -16.21 3.58 7.27
C ASN A 111 -14.75 3.21 7.57
N TYR A 112 -13.81 3.92 6.97
CA TYR A 112 -12.37 3.76 7.14
C TYR A 112 -11.68 5.11 6.94
N ILE A 113 -10.42 5.19 7.34
CA ILE A 113 -9.55 6.35 7.12
C ILE A 113 -8.50 5.95 6.10
N ALA A 114 -8.08 6.86 5.24
CA ALA A 114 -7.00 6.61 4.30
C ALA A 114 -6.00 7.77 4.26
N THR A 115 -4.72 7.41 4.22
CA THR A 115 -3.60 8.34 4.16
C THR A 115 -2.66 7.95 3.04
N ILE A 116 -1.92 8.94 2.55
CA ILE A 116 -0.79 8.76 1.66
C ILE A 116 0.44 9.21 2.45
N THR A 117 1.44 8.33 2.53
CA THR A 117 2.79 8.68 2.99
C THR A 117 3.74 8.68 1.80
N LEU A 118 4.88 9.36 1.93
CA LEU A 118 5.98 9.29 0.98
C LEU A 118 7.10 8.45 1.61
N GLY A 119 7.22 7.19 1.19
CA GLY A 119 8.34 6.34 1.56
C GLY A 119 9.63 6.84 0.93
N VAL A 120 10.73 6.79 1.68
CA VAL A 120 12.04 7.24 1.19
C VAL A 120 12.73 6.12 0.42
N ALA A 121 13.04 6.39 -0.85
CA ALA A 121 13.91 5.59 -1.71
C ALA A 121 14.87 6.53 -2.46
N ASP A 122 15.40 6.13 -3.62
CA ASP A 122 16.14 7.03 -4.52
C ASP A 122 15.29 8.25 -4.94
N CYS A 123 13.96 8.09 -4.89
CA CYS A 123 13.02 9.18 -4.79
C CYS A 123 11.80 8.83 -3.91
N TYR A 124 10.91 9.78 -3.65
CA TYR A 124 9.78 9.59 -2.76
C TYR A 124 8.65 8.77 -3.40
N LEU A 125 8.36 7.60 -2.82
CA LEU A 125 7.34 6.69 -3.31
C LEU A 125 6.05 6.79 -2.49
N PRO A 126 4.90 7.15 -3.09
CA PRO A 126 3.62 7.20 -2.39
C PRO A 126 3.14 5.82 -1.94
N VAL A 127 2.78 5.72 -0.67
CA VAL A 127 2.13 4.54 -0.09
C VAL A 127 0.75 4.92 0.38
N LEU A 128 -0.27 4.30 -0.21
CA LEU A 128 -1.65 4.42 0.23
C LEU A 128 -1.90 3.40 1.35
N THR A 129 -2.23 3.88 2.54
CA THR A 129 -2.62 3.03 3.66
C THR A 129 -4.05 3.35 4.08
N THR A 130 -4.82 2.31 4.38
CA THR A 130 -6.18 2.42 4.91
C THR A 130 -6.26 1.80 6.29
N TYR A 131 -7.12 2.38 7.13
CA TYR A 131 -7.25 2.03 8.53
C TYR A 131 -8.72 1.93 8.91
N ARG A 132 -9.02 1.03 9.84
CA ARG A 132 -10.24 1.11 10.63
C ARG A 132 -10.23 2.40 11.47
N LEU A 133 -11.40 2.82 11.95
CA LEU A 133 -11.52 4.03 12.76
C LEU A 133 -10.73 3.98 14.08
N ASN A 134 -10.39 2.78 14.55
CA ASN A 134 -9.54 2.55 15.71
C ASN A 134 -8.03 2.49 15.39
N GLY A 135 -7.62 2.78 14.14
CA GLY A 135 -6.20 2.79 13.76
C GLY A 135 -5.62 1.46 13.29
N GLN A 136 -6.38 0.36 13.32
CA GLN A 136 -5.92 -0.91 12.75
C GLN A 136 -5.81 -0.81 11.22
N ILE A 137 -4.66 -1.20 10.65
CA ILE A 137 -4.47 -1.22 9.20
C ILE A 137 -5.43 -2.22 8.55
N ILE A 138 -6.11 -1.79 7.48
CA ILE A 138 -6.95 -2.64 6.63
C ILE A 138 -6.12 -3.15 5.45
N ASP A 139 -5.47 -2.22 4.73
CA ASP A 139 -4.64 -2.53 3.57
C ASP A 139 -3.57 -1.43 3.39
N ARG A 140 -2.44 -1.80 2.78
CA ARG A 140 -1.31 -0.93 2.49
C ARG A 140 -0.71 -1.32 1.16
N LYS A 141 -0.61 -0.38 0.22
CA LYS A 141 0.05 -0.59 -1.07
C LYS A 141 0.82 0.64 -1.52
N THR A 142 2.03 0.40 -2.04
CA THR A 142 2.73 1.40 -2.85
C THR A 142 1.94 1.66 -4.12
N ILE A 143 1.60 2.92 -4.39
CA ILE A 143 0.83 3.34 -5.56
C ILE A 143 1.73 4.05 -6.57
N ALA A 144 2.94 3.53 -6.76
CA ALA A 144 3.94 3.96 -7.73
C ALA A 144 4.42 2.75 -8.55
N ILE A 145 5.02 2.99 -9.72
CA ILE A 145 5.74 1.97 -10.49
C ILE A 145 7.18 1.87 -9.95
N GLY A 146 7.92 2.98 -9.90
CA GLY A 146 9.25 3.04 -9.31
C GLY A 146 10.36 2.59 -10.26
N TYR A 147 10.21 2.86 -11.56
CA TYR A 147 11.23 2.58 -12.57
C TYR A 147 11.99 3.83 -13.01
N CYS A 148 11.74 5.00 -12.41
CA CYS A 148 12.59 6.15 -12.66
C CYS A 148 14.00 5.98 -12.07
N GLY A 149 15.01 6.28 -12.88
CA GLY A 149 16.44 6.18 -12.55
C GLY A 149 17.24 7.25 -13.31
N SER A 150 18.57 7.17 -13.26
CA SER A 150 19.48 8.24 -13.71
C SER A 150 20.54 7.80 -14.74
N ASP A 151 20.28 6.73 -15.50
CA ASP A 151 21.23 6.22 -16.49
C ASP A 151 21.36 7.12 -17.73
N CYS A 152 22.47 6.93 -18.48
CA CYS A 152 22.67 7.62 -19.76
C CYS A 152 21.53 7.34 -20.72
N GLY A 153 21.05 8.37 -21.39
CA GLY A 153 19.93 8.28 -22.32
C GLY A 153 18.57 7.97 -21.69
N TYR A 154 18.48 7.92 -20.36
CA TYR A 154 17.26 7.63 -19.63
C TYR A 154 16.55 8.92 -19.19
N SER A 155 15.26 9.01 -19.47
CA SER A 155 14.37 10.06 -18.93
C SER A 155 13.05 9.44 -18.55
N CYS A 156 12.56 9.80 -17.37
CA CYS A 156 11.37 9.19 -16.80
C CYS A 156 10.51 10.24 -16.09
N GLU A 157 9.20 10.14 -16.26
CA GLU A 157 8.20 10.98 -15.59
C GLU A 157 7.20 10.10 -14.85
N GLU A 158 7.27 10.12 -13.52
CA GLU A 158 6.33 9.41 -12.66
C GLU A 158 5.07 10.24 -12.42
N PHE A 159 3.93 9.59 -12.55
CA PHE A 159 2.64 10.18 -12.29
C PHE A 159 1.75 9.23 -11.50
N MET A 160 1.05 9.78 -10.51
CA MET A 160 -0.03 9.10 -9.82
C MET A 160 -1.27 9.98 -9.77
N SER A 161 -2.43 9.35 -9.86
CA SER A 161 -3.70 10.00 -9.56
C SER A 161 -4.67 9.11 -8.79
N ILE A 162 -5.46 9.76 -7.93
CA ILE A 162 -6.66 9.18 -7.32
C ILE A 162 -7.84 10.09 -7.65
N SER A 163 -8.81 9.56 -8.38
CA SER A 163 -9.98 10.30 -8.83
C SER A 163 -11.08 10.38 -7.75
N LYS A 164 -12.10 11.21 -7.99
CA LYS A 164 -13.31 11.34 -7.15
C LYS A 164 -14.08 10.03 -6.96
N ASN A 165 -13.98 9.09 -7.89
CA ASN A 165 -14.59 7.76 -7.80
C ASN A 165 -13.63 6.68 -7.30
N PHE A 166 -12.55 7.11 -6.62
CA PHE A 166 -11.55 6.27 -5.98
C PHE A 166 -10.77 5.36 -6.96
N LYS A 167 -10.76 5.70 -8.25
CA LYS A 167 -9.90 5.01 -9.22
C LYS A 167 -8.48 5.51 -9.02
N ILE A 168 -7.55 4.55 -9.03
CA ILE A 168 -6.12 4.78 -8.90
C ILE A 168 -5.53 4.57 -10.29
N TYR A 169 -4.65 5.47 -10.70
CA TYR A 169 -3.82 5.31 -11.88
C TYR A 169 -2.40 5.73 -11.52
N THR A 170 -1.42 4.91 -11.84
CA THR A 170 -0.01 5.28 -11.74
C THR A 170 0.72 4.87 -12.99
N SER A 171 1.67 5.69 -13.41
CA SER A 171 2.45 5.46 -14.61
C SER A 171 3.83 6.09 -14.54
N ASP A 172 4.77 5.42 -15.18
CA ASP A 172 6.09 5.97 -15.52
C ASP A 172 6.16 6.10 -17.04
N THR A 173 6.32 7.34 -17.52
CA THR A 173 6.54 7.61 -18.95
C THR A 173 8.04 7.68 -19.19
N ILE A 174 8.58 6.72 -19.93
CA ILE A 174 10.01 6.46 -20.05
C ILE A 174 10.46 6.62 -21.50
N SER A 175 11.54 7.36 -21.69
CA SER A 175 12.36 7.29 -22.90
C SER A 175 13.77 6.84 -22.54
N SER A 176 14.30 5.89 -23.28
CA SER A 176 15.63 5.31 -23.05
C SER A 176 16.35 5.09 -24.37
N TYR A 177 17.68 5.14 -24.37
CA TYR A 177 18.54 4.64 -25.45
C TYR A 177 19.87 4.16 -24.87
N ASP A 178 20.54 3.24 -25.56
CA ASP A 178 21.86 2.79 -25.15
C ASP A 178 22.92 3.84 -25.54
N CYS A 179 23.91 4.03 -24.68
CA CYS A 179 25.02 4.94 -24.93
C CYS A 179 26.30 4.18 -25.27
N ASP A 180 27.09 4.72 -26.20
CA ASP A 180 28.44 4.23 -26.50
C ASP A 180 29.45 4.64 -25.41
N SER A 181 30.73 4.29 -25.60
CA SER A 181 31.79 4.63 -24.64
C SER A 181 32.05 6.13 -24.47
N LEU A 182 31.52 6.97 -25.36
CA LEU A 182 31.61 8.43 -25.30
C LEU A 182 30.35 9.06 -24.70
N GLY A 183 29.35 8.25 -24.33
CA GLY A 183 28.06 8.71 -23.80
C GLY A 183 27.09 9.19 -24.89
N LEU A 184 27.32 8.82 -26.15
CA LEU A 184 26.45 9.18 -27.27
C LEU A 184 25.45 8.06 -27.57
N GLU A 185 24.26 8.43 -28.07
CA GLU A 185 23.22 7.46 -28.46
C GLU A 185 23.75 6.47 -29.52
N ILE A 186 23.53 5.18 -29.26
CA ILE A 186 23.66 4.12 -30.25
C ILE A 186 22.38 4.11 -31.10
N PRO A 187 22.47 4.31 -32.43
CA PRO A 187 21.30 4.30 -33.31
C PRO A 187 20.45 3.04 -33.14
N GLU A 188 19.13 3.19 -33.33
CA GLU A 188 18.12 2.11 -33.25
C GLU A 188 17.87 1.50 -31.86
N THR A 189 18.54 1.99 -30.80
CA THR A 189 18.31 1.55 -29.42
C THR A 189 17.27 2.37 -28.65
N TYR A 190 16.73 3.40 -29.29
CA TYR A 190 15.75 4.29 -28.68
C TYR A 190 14.40 3.59 -28.44
N GLU A 191 13.95 3.63 -27.19
CA GLU A 191 12.60 3.24 -26.80
C GLU A 191 11.84 4.42 -26.20
N TYR A 192 10.54 4.49 -26.48
CA TYR A 192 9.62 5.40 -25.80
C TYR A 192 8.33 4.65 -25.45
N TYR A 193 8.03 4.56 -24.15
CA TYR A 193 6.92 3.76 -23.66
C TYR A 193 6.38 4.29 -22.34
N VAL A 194 5.21 3.80 -21.96
CA VAL A 194 4.63 3.98 -20.64
C VAL A 194 4.48 2.63 -19.96
N ILE A 195 4.86 2.56 -18.69
CA ILE A 195 4.48 1.47 -17.81
C ILE A 195 3.41 2.03 -16.88
N TYR A 196 2.26 1.36 -16.78
CA TYR A 196 1.18 1.81 -15.92
C TYR A 196 0.48 0.65 -15.22
N LYS A 197 -0.15 0.96 -14.08
CA LYS A 197 -1.13 0.09 -13.44
C LYS A 197 -2.33 0.90 -13.00
N GLU A 198 -3.46 0.23 -12.98
CA GLU A 198 -4.73 0.81 -12.58
C GLU A 198 -5.22 0.17 -11.29
N GLY A 199 -6.17 0.82 -10.63
CA GLY A 199 -6.70 0.28 -9.41
C GLY A 199 -7.92 1.00 -8.89
N LYS A 200 -8.33 0.59 -7.70
CA LYS A 200 -9.45 1.19 -7.00
C LYS A 200 -9.31 1.01 -5.49
N LEU A 201 -9.63 2.07 -4.76
CA LEU A 201 -9.89 1.99 -3.33
C LEU A 201 -11.37 1.63 -3.10
N LEU A 202 -11.61 0.51 -2.42
CA LEU A 202 -12.94 -0.06 -2.23
C LEU A 202 -13.68 0.56 -1.03
N LYS A 203 -14.98 0.27 -0.93
CA LYS A 203 -15.84 0.78 0.14
C LYS A 203 -15.50 0.23 1.54
N ASP A 204 -14.84 -0.93 1.59
CA ASP A 204 -14.38 -1.61 2.81
C ASP A 204 -12.93 -1.23 3.18
N GLY A 205 -12.29 -0.32 2.44
CA GLY A 205 -10.92 0.10 2.65
C GLY A 205 -9.87 -0.72 1.90
N LYS A 206 -10.22 -1.85 1.28
CA LYS A 206 -9.23 -2.63 0.51
C LYS A 206 -8.77 -1.87 -0.74
N ILE A 207 -7.50 -2.06 -1.10
CA ILE A 207 -6.87 -1.46 -2.26
C ILE A 207 -6.66 -2.55 -3.30
N GLN A 208 -7.24 -2.38 -4.49
CA GLN A 208 -7.01 -3.27 -5.62
C GLN A 208 -6.14 -2.56 -6.65
N LEU A 209 -5.08 -3.23 -7.10
CA LEU A 209 -4.22 -2.78 -8.20
C LEU A 209 -4.14 -3.90 -9.23
N THR A 210 -4.05 -3.55 -10.51
CA THR A 210 -3.71 -4.48 -11.58
C THR A 210 -2.22 -4.77 -11.58
N ASP A 211 -1.82 -5.77 -12.36
CA ASP A 211 -0.44 -5.91 -12.79
C ASP A 211 -0.02 -4.72 -13.66
N GLU A 212 1.29 -4.54 -13.81
CA GLU A 212 1.88 -3.49 -14.63
C GLU A 212 1.80 -3.84 -16.11
N ILE A 213 1.48 -2.82 -16.91
CA ILE A 213 1.31 -2.94 -18.36
C ILE A 213 2.32 -1.99 -19.02
N LYS A 214 3.26 -2.55 -19.80
CA LYS A 214 4.14 -1.78 -20.69
C LYS A 214 3.42 -1.55 -22.02
N LYS A 215 3.35 -0.30 -22.46
CA LYS A 215 2.75 0.10 -23.74
C LYS A 215 3.70 1.02 -24.50
N PRO A 216 4.09 0.68 -25.74
CA PRO A 216 4.91 1.57 -26.56
C PRO A 216 4.14 2.85 -26.90
N LEU A 217 4.85 3.95 -26.93
CA LEU A 217 4.38 5.25 -27.39
C LEU A 217 4.93 5.51 -28.80
N LYS A 218 4.31 6.45 -29.53
CA LYS A 218 4.71 6.78 -30.90
C LYS A 218 5.72 7.93 -30.90
N GLY A 219 6.66 7.88 -31.84
CA GLY A 219 7.68 8.91 -32.04
C GLY A 219 8.73 8.93 -30.94
N ARG A 220 9.59 9.96 -30.95
CA ARG A 220 10.47 10.26 -29.82
C ARG A 220 9.79 11.23 -28.85
N LYS A 221 10.19 11.14 -27.58
CA LYS A 221 9.81 12.10 -26.54
C LYS A 221 10.15 13.51 -27.03
N ASN A 222 9.14 14.39 -27.05
CA ASN A 222 9.18 15.78 -27.55
C ASN A 222 9.13 15.96 -29.08
N GLU A 223 8.90 14.90 -29.87
CA GLU A 223 8.49 15.07 -31.28
C GLU A 223 6.99 15.37 -31.36
N PRO A 224 6.57 16.29 -32.25
CA PRO A 224 5.16 16.68 -32.43
C PRO A 224 4.29 15.56 -33.02
#